data_AF-F4RTQ6-F1
#
_entry.id   AF-F4RTQ6-F1
#
_cell.length_a   1.000
_cell.length_b   1.000
_cell.length_c   1.000
_cell.angle_alpha   90.00
_cell.angle_beta   90.00
_cell.angle_gamma   90.00
#
_symmetry.space_group_name_H-M   'P 1'
#
loop_
_entity.id
_entity.type
_entity.pdbx_description
1 polymer ?
#
loop_
_entity_poly.entity_id
_entity_poly.type
_entity_poly.pdbx_seq_one_letter_code
_entity_poly.pdbx_strand_id
1 'polypeptide(L)'
;ELREFKEKLRLRRDQIQRTWNDAKTVSLREKVSFFFSVNNVLGTALLLAFWPEYIPLSYTLQLAYYLPLRIYTYRKQAYHYFLFDLCYVVNGLSLVFLWIWPSNVLLFQACYGLAHGPSAFAIATWRNSLVFHSVEKVTSLFIHIYPALVFTVLRHFYPNAPERYPALAELDTISVPRILLICSTVHIVWQTLYYRYVIIARAQKIATGGRTTSFTYLLNSRTGLISRLLQSIRPEWRAHAFMVAQYLYTLLTILPSLVWSFHSKTFSGLFLWVMFAVSVWNGASFYMEVFGRRFEKELNALKKELDSLNRDPVIVLPEQAMIEASLVETPPELNNSNETKAS
;
A
#
# COMPACT_ATOMS: atom_id res chain seq x y z
N GLU A 1 53.37 9.05 -0.66
CA GLU A 1 53.07 7.64 -0.99
C GLU A 1 52.43 6.84 0.16
N LEU A 2 53.18 6.22 1.09
CA LEU A 2 52.59 5.34 2.13
C LEU A 2 51.59 6.06 3.07
N ARG A 3 51.87 7.34 3.38
CA ARG A 3 51.02 8.18 4.23
C ARG A 3 49.70 8.58 3.54
N GLU A 4 49.76 8.95 2.27
CA GLU A 4 48.57 9.24 1.44
C GLU A 4 47.71 7.99 1.21
N PHE A 5 48.36 6.83 1.09
CA PHE A 5 47.66 5.54 0.98
C PHE A 5 46.90 5.20 2.28
N LYS A 6 47.55 5.32 3.44
CA LYS A 6 46.90 5.15 4.75
C LYS A 6 45.75 6.14 4.96
N GLU A 7 45.90 7.38 4.50
CA GLU A 7 44.86 8.41 4.62
C GLU A 7 43.64 8.10 3.72
N LYS A 8 43.87 7.66 2.46
CA LYS A 8 42.80 7.18 1.57
C LYS A 8 42.04 5.99 2.16
N LEU A 9 42.74 5.02 2.77
CA LEU A 9 42.11 3.89 3.47
C LEU A 9 41.27 4.35 4.66
N ARG A 10 41.76 5.28 5.47
CA ARG A 10 41.01 5.84 6.61
C ARG A 10 39.74 6.54 6.16
N LEU A 11 39.83 7.40 5.14
CA LEU A 11 38.68 8.11 4.57
C LEU A 11 37.62 7.14 4.01
N ARG A 12 38.06 6.07 3.33
CA ARG A 12 37.15 5.04 2.81
C ARG A 12 36.48 4.23 3.93
N ARG A 13 37.25 3.79 4.93
CA ARG A 13 36.70 3.11 6.11
C ARG A 13 35.67 3.99 6.82
N ASP A 14 35.98 5.26 7.02
CA ASP A 14 35.07 6.20 7.66
C ASP A 14 33.83 6.46 6.80
N GLN A 15 33.93 6.42 5.47
CA GLN A 15 32.79 6.50 4.55
C GLN A 15 31.89 5.26 4.63
N ILE A 16 32.47 4.07 4.69
CA ILE A 16 31.73 2.81 4.92
C ILE A 16 31.02 2.86 6.28
N GLN A 17 31.73 3.25 7.33
CA GLN A 17 31.18 3.36 8.69
C GLN A 17 30.03 4.38 8.74
N ARG A 18 30.16 5.52 8.06
CA ARG A 18 29.09 6.52 7.94
C ARG A 18 27.88 5.96 7.19
N THR A 19 28.09 5.31 6.06
CA THR A 19 27.01 4.69 5.27
C THR A 19 26.29 3.61 6.07
N TRP A 20 27.04 2.80 6.84
CA TRP A 20 26.51 1.78 7.74
C TRP A 20 25.71 2.37 8.91
N ASN A 21 26.23 3.44 9.52
CA ASN A 21 25.52 4.14 10.59
C ASN A 21 24.25 4.83 10.08
N ASP A 22 24.30 5.48 8.91
CA ASP A 22 23.12 6.07 8.25
C ASP A 22 22.07 5.01 7.91
N ALA A 23 22.50 3.84 7.42
CA ALA A 23 21.61 2.71 7.16
C ALA A 23 20.98 2.12 8.43
N LYS A 24 21.69 2.20 9.58
CA LYS A 24 21.16 1.83 10.90
C LYS A 24 20.22 2.88 11.50
N THR A 25 20.37 4.15 11.15
CA THR A 25 19.52 5.20 11.71
C THR A 25 18.13 5.18 11.09
N VAL A 26 17.20 4.46 11.73
CA VAL A 26 15.77 4.57 11.43
C VAL A 26 15.34 6.01 11.69
N SER A 27 14.80 6.67 10.66
CA SER A 27 14.38 8.06 10.78
C SER A 27 13.23 8.19 11.78
N LEU A 28 13.17 9.32 12.50
CA LEU A 28 12.05 9.61 13.41
C LEU A 28 10.70 9.49 12.68
N ARG A 29 10.66 9.90 11.41
CA ARG A 29 9.48 9.80 10.54
C ARG A 29 9.00 8.35 10.37
N GLU A 30 9.91 7.41 10.16
CA GLU A 30 9.57 5.99 10.02
C GLU A 30 9.05 5.41 11.34
N LYS A 31 9.66 5.78 12.47
CA LYS A 31 9.18 5.36 13.80
C LYS A 31 7.77 5.89 14.09
N VAL A 32 7.54 7.17 13.80
CA VAL A 32 6.22 7.81 13.96
C VAL A 32 5.19 7.17 13.02
N SER A 33 5.52 6.95 11.75
CA SER A 33 4.65 6.25 10.80
C SER A 33 4.30 4.86 11.31
N PHE A 34 5.28 4.10 11.80
CA PHE A 34 5.08 2.76 12.33
C PHE A 34 4.12 2.78 13.51
N PHE A 35 4.38 3.62 14.50
CA PHE A 35 3.56 3.77 15.69
C PHE A 35 2.10 4.07 15.33
N PHE A 36 1.85 5.10 14.52
CA PHE A 36 0.49 5.46 14.14
C PHE A 36 -0.19 4.39 13.27
N SER A 37 0.55 3.73 12.37
CA SER A 37 -0.04 2.70 11.50
C SER A 37 -0.47 1.46 12.28
N VAL A 38 0.32 1.03 13.28
CA VAL A 38 -0.06 -0.08 14.16
C VAL A 38 -1.27 0.30 15.02
N ASN A 39 -1.24 1.48 15.64
CA ASN A 39 -2.37 1.97 16.43
C ASN A 39 -3.63 2.19 15.58
N ASN A 40 -3.51 2.55 14.30
CA ASN A 40 -4.66 2.69 13.42
C ASN A 40 -5.37 1.35 13.16
N VAL A 41 -4.61 0.26 13.00
CA VAL A 41 -5.21 -1.09 12.85
C VAL A 41 -5.93 -1.50 14.13
N LEU A 42 -5.29 -1.38 15.29
CA LEU A 42 -5.90 -1.71 16.57
C LEU A 42 -7.10 -0.80 16.88
N GLY A 43 -6.94 0.51 16.71
CA GLY A 43 -7.98 1.50 16.94
C GLY A 43 -9.20 1.27 16.04
N THR A 44 -9.00 0.88 14.79
CA THR A 44 -10.11 0.53 13.88
C THR A 44 -10.86 -0.73 14.34
N ALA A 45 -10.15 -1.75 14.83
CA ALA A 45 -10.78 -2.95 15.36
C ALA A 45 -11.56 -2.66 16.66
N LEU A 46 -11.01 -1.83 17.55
CA LEU A 46 -11.68 -1.40 18.78
C LEU A 46 -12.91 -0.52 18.48
N LEU A 47 -12.81 0.42 17.53
CA LEU A 47 -13.96 1.19 17.07
C LEU A 47 -15.05 0.28 16.53
N LEU A 48 -14.71 -0.71 15.69
CA LEU A 48 -15.69 -1.67 15.18
C LEU A 48 -16.37 -2.47 16.30
N ALA A 49 -15.62 -2.85 17.32
CA ALA A 49 -16.11 -3.68 18.43
C ALA A 49 -17.02 -2.91 19.41
N PHE A 50 -16.64 -1.68 19.75
CA PHE A 50 -17.30 -0.92 20.81
C PHE A 50 -18.19 0.21 20.30
N TRP A 51 -17.81 0.88 19.21
CA TRP A 51 -18.52 2.06 18.69
C TRP A 51 -18.49 2.13 17.15
N PRO A 52 -19.14 1.16 16.47
CA PRO A 52 -19.13 1.08 15.01
C PRO A 52 -19.65 2.36 14.33
N GLU A 53 -20.49 3.14 15.02
CA GLU A 53 -21.02 4.42 14.54
C GLU A 53 -19.96 5.49 14.24
N TYR A 54 -18.77 5.40 14.83
CA TYR A 54 -17.66 6.33 14.56
C TYR A 54 -16.76 5.90 13.38
N ILE A 55 -16.95 4.72 12.81
CA ILE A 55 -16.14 4.25 11.67
C ILE A 55 -16.24 5.20 10.47
N PRO A 56 -17.44 5.69 10.04
CA PRO A 56 -17.53 6.69 8.97
C PRO A 56 -16.78 7.99 9.26
N LEU A 57 -16.80 8.46 10.52
CA LEU A 57 -16.08 9.66 10.94
C LEU A 57 -14.56 9.41 10.92
N SER A 58 -14.09 8.31 11.50
CA SER A 58 -12.68 7.91 11.48
C SER A 58 -12.14 7.79 10.05
N TYR A 59 -12.89 7.13 9.16
CA TYR A 59 -12.57 7.05 7.73
C TYR A 59 -12.44 8.45 7.10
N THR A 60 -13.38 9.35 7.39
CA THR A 60 -13.36 10.71 6.83
C THR A 60 -12.15 11.51 7.30
N LEU A 61 -11.82 11.45 8.59
CA LEU A 61 -10.64 12.13 9.16
C LEU A 61 -9.33 11.56 8.58
N GLN A 62 -9.22 10.25 8.48
CA GLN A 62 -8.05 9.60 7.88
C GLN A 62 -7.92 9.95 6.39
N LEU A 63 -9.02 9.96 5.63
CA LEU A 63 -9.00 10.33 4.23
C LEU A 63 -8.61 11.82 4.04
N ALA A 64 -9.09 12.71 4.93
CA ALA A 64 -8.71 14.12 4.94
C ALA A 64 -7.22 14.35 5.24
N TYR A 65 -6.57 13.43 5.96
CA TYR A 65 -5.11 13.45 6.15
C TYR A 65 -4.35 12.80 4.98
N TYR A 66 -4.74 11.60 4.58
CA TYR A 66 -4.02 10.80 3.60
C TYR A 66 -4.13 11.35 2.18
N LEU A 67 -5.29 11.85 1.76
CA LEU A 67 -5.50 12.27 0.37
C LEU A 67 -4.69 13.52 -0.01
N PRO A 68 -4.62 14.60 0.81
CA PRO A 68 -3.75 15.74 0.51
C PRO A 68 -2.27 15.35 0.46
N LEU A 69 -1.81 14.54 1.41
CA LEU A 69 -0.44 14.04 1.42
C LEU A 69 -0.14 13.23 0.15
N ARG A 70 -1.09 12.39 -0.26
CA ARG A 70 -0.99 11.59 -1.48
C ARG A 70 -0.91 12.44 -2.74
N ILE A 71 -1.74 13.48 -2.84
CA ILE A 71 -1.69 14.43 -3.97
C ILE A 71 -0.29 15.08 -4.04
N TYR A 72 0.23 15.52 -2.90
CA TYR A 72 1.56 16.13 -2.82
C TYR A 72 2.67 15.16 -3.25
N THR A 73 2.73 13.95 -2.69
CA THR A 73 3.80 12.99 -3.02
C THR A 73 3.71 12.51 -4.47
N TYR A 74 2.50 12.22 -4.98
CA TYR A 74 2.31 11.77 -6.36
C TYR A 74 2.61 12.87 -7.38
N ARG A 75 2.38 14.14 -7.05
CA ARG A 75 2.87 15.25 -7.89
C ARG A 75 4.38 15.25 -7.97
N LYS A 76 5.08 15.12 -6.83
CA LYS A 76 6.55 15.11 -6.76
C LYS A 76 7.18 13.92 -7.50
N GLN A 77 6.52 12.76 -7.49
CA GLN A 77 6.96 11.53 -8.15
C GLN A 77 6.48 11.41 -9.61
N ALA A 78 5.76 12.41 -10.15
CA ALA A 78 5.12 12.36 -11.46
C ALA A 78 4.09 11.21 -11.64
N TYR A 79 3.45 10.79 -10.56
CA TYR A 79 2.41 9.77 -10.45
C TYR A 79 0.98 10.33 -10.36
N HIS A 80 0.79 11.63 -10.58
CA HIS A 80 -0.50 12.31 -10.42
C HIS A 80 -1.63 11.76 -11.32
N TYR A 81 -1.33 11.02 -12.39
CA TYR A 81 -2.38 10.39 -13.19
C TYR A 81 -3.04 9.18 -12.50
N PHE A 82 -2.36 8.53 -11.56
CA PHE A 82 -2.98 7.50 -10.71
C PHE A 82 -4.10 8.05 -9.83
N LEU A 83 -4.13 9.36 -9.54
CA LEU A 83 -5.20 9.99 -8.74
C LEU A 83 -6.56 9.98 -9.46
N PHE A 84 -6.58 9.69 -10.76
CA PHE A 84 -7.81 9.54 -11.55
C PHE A 84 -8.32 8.09 -11.57
N ASP A 85 -7.64 7.16 -10.91
CA ASP A 85 -8.06 5.77 -10.87
C ASP A 85 -9.36 5.60 -10.08
N LEU A 86 -10.09 4.52 -10.39
CA LEU A 86 -11.42 4.25 -9.85
C LEU A 86 -11.47 4.26 -8.32
N CYS A 87 -10.42 3.79 -7.62
CA CYS A 87 -10.42 3.77 -6.15
C CYS A 87 -10.54 5.18 -5.54
N TYR A 88 -9.94 6.21 -6.14
CA TYR A 88 -10.09 7.59 -5.67
C TYR A 88 -11.52 8.11 -5.91
N VAL A 89 -12.13 7.74 -7.03
CA VAL A 89 -13.53 8.06 -7.33
C VAL A 89 -14.46 7.39 -6.34
N VAL A 90 -14.24 6.11 -6.01
CA VAL A 90 -15.00 5.39 -5.00
C VAL A 90 -14.88 6.06 -3.62
N ASN A 91 -13.69 6.49 -3.22
CA ASN A 91 -13.51 7.21 -1.95
C ASN A 91 -14.28 8.55 -1.95
N GLY A 92 -14.25 9.29 -3.07
CA GLY A 92 -15.01 10.52 -3.24
C GLY A 92 -16.53 10.30 -3.19
N LEU A 93 -17.05 9.32 -3.93
CA LEU A 93 -18.47 8.93 -3.90
C LEU A 93 -18.89 8.47 -2.50
N SER A 94 -18.01 7.76 -1.78
CA SER A 94 -18.24 7.36 -0.40
C SER A 94 -18.44 8.59 0.50
N LEU A 95 -17.61 9.63 0.38
CA LEU A 95 -17.80 10.87 1.14
C LEU A 95 -19.10 11.58 0.77
N VAL A 96 -19.45 11.64 -0.52
CA VAL A 96 -20.73 12.22 -0.97
C VAL A 96 -21.89 11.46 -0.33
N PHE A 97 -21.86 10.13 -0.31
CA PHE A 97 -22.90 9.34 0.34
C PHE A 97 -22.97 9.63 1.85
N LEU A 98 -21.83 9.57 2.54
CA LEU A 98 -21.77 9.68 4.00
C LEU A 98 -22.27 11.04 4.52
N TRP A 99 -21.97 12.13 3.81
CA TRP A 99 -22.14 13.48 4.35
C TRP A 99 -23.10 14.37 3.56
N ILE A 100 -23.34 14.08 2.28
CA ILE A 100 -24.12 14.96 1.39
C ILE A 100 -25.45 14.31 1.03
N TRP A 101 -25.45 13.02 0.67
CA TRP A 101 -26.66 12.35 0.16
C TRP A 101 -26.88 10.93 0.73
N PRO A 102 -27.10 10.81 2.04
CA PRO A 102 -27.24 9.51 2.73
C PRO A 102 -28.59 8.81 2.45
N SER A 103 -29.56 9.50 1.85
CA SER A 103 -30.86 8.96 1.44
C SER A 103 -30.84 8.33 0.04
N ASN A 104 -29.76 8.48 -0.73
CA ASN A 104 -29.72 7.98 -2.10
C ASN A 104 -29.35 6.49 -2.17
N VAL A 105 -30.35 5.64 -2.44
CA VAL A 105 -30.21 4.19 -2.57
C VAL A 105 -29.27 3.79 -3.72
N LEU A 106 -29.33 4.48 -4.87
CA LEU A 106 -28.48 4.19 -6.02
C LEU A 106 -27.01 4.47 -5.70
N LEU A 107 -26.74 5.58 -5.02
CA LEU A 107 -25.39 5.97 -4.61
C LEU A 107 -24.83 4.99 -3.57
N PHE A 108 -25.63 4.55 -2.61
CA PHE A 108 -25.23 3.50 -1.67
C PHE A 108 -24.85 2.22 -2.41
N GLN A 109 -25.71 1.73 -3.32
CA GLN A 109 -25.49 0.51 -4.09
C GLN A 109 -24.22 0.59 -4.95
N ALA A 110 -24.00 1.75 -5.60
CA ALA A 110 -22.77 2.01 -6.36
C ALA A 110 -21.53 1.96 -5.46
N CYS A 111 -21.56 2.66 -4.32
CA CYS A 111 -20.41 2.71 -3.41
C CYS A 111 -20.13 1.33 -2.80
N TYR A 112 -21.15 0.62 -2.32
CA TYR A 112 -21.02 -0.70 -1.73
C TYR A 112 -20.37 -1.68 -2.72
N GLY A 113 -20.92 -1.78 -3.94
CA GLY A 113 -20.43 -2.69 -4.97
C GLY A 113 -19.02 -2.34 -5.44
N LEU A 114 -18.73 -1.06 -5.73
CA LEU A 114 -17.40 -0.66 -6.21
C LEU A 114 -16.33 -0.73 -5.12
N ALA A 115 -16.68 -0.47 -3.85
CA ALA A 115 -15.78 -0.58 -2.72
C ALA A 115 -15.38 -2.04 -2.45
N HIS A 116 -16.35 -2.95 -2.38
CA HIS A 116 -16.07 -4.37 -2.13
C HIS A 116 -15.57 -5.12 -3.38
N GLY A 117 -15.89 -4.63 -4.57
CA GLY A 117 -15.43 -5.21 -5.82
C GLY A 117 -14.05 -4.69 -6.22
N PRO A 118 -13.93 -3.88 -7.29
CA PRO A 118 -12.65 -3.52 -7.87
C PRO A 118 -11.71 -2.80 -6.90
N SER A 119 -12.23 -2.04 -5.93
CA SER A 119 -11.38 -1.32 -4.96
C SER A 119 -10.72 -2.25 -3.95
N ALA A 120 -11.47 -3.14 -3.29
CA ALA A 120 -10.88 -4.09 -2.33
C ALA A 120 -10.03 -5.16 -3.04
N PHE A 121 -10.50 -5.74 -4.15
CA PHE A 121 -9.73 -6.74 -4.90
C PHE A 121 -8.42 -6.20 -5.47
N ALA A 122 -8.30 -4.88 -5.67
CA ALA A 122 -7.06 -4.25 -6.08
C ALA A 122 -5.93 -4.49 -5.07
N ILE A 123 -6.23 -4.83 -3.82
CA ILE A 123 -5.22 -5.21 -2.82
C ILE A 123 -4.44 -6.44 -3.28
N ALA A 124 -5.15 -7.47 -3.76
CA ALA A 124 -4.53 -8.66 -4.33
C ALA A 124 -3.91 -8.36 -5.70
N THR A 125 -4.66 -7.73 -6.61
CA THR A 125 -4.23 -7.53 -8.01
C THR A 125 -3.01 -6.63 -8.14
N TRP A 126 -2.93 -5.54 -7.37
CA TRP A 126 -1.80 -4.61 -7.37
C TRP A 126 -0.79 -4.89 -6.27
N ARG A 127 -0.97 -6.00 -5.53
CA ARG A 127 -0.15 -6.40 -4.39
C ARG A 127 0.05 -5.25 -3.39
N ASN A 128 -1.03 -4.53 -3.08
CA ASN A 128 -0.96 -3.51 -2.02
C ASN A 128 -0.53 -4.21 -0.72
N SER A 129 0.44 -3.59 -0.04
CA SER A 129 1.19 -4.22 1.05
C SER A 129 1.02 -3.40 2.32
N LEU A 130 0.76 -4.07 3.44
CA LEU A 130 0.78 -3.41 4.74
C LEU A 130 2.23 -3.28 5.23
N VAL A 131 2.76 -2.05 5.16
CA VAL A 131 4.14 -1.74 5.56
C VAL A 131 4.09 -0.57 6.54
N PHE A 132 4.07 -0.87 7.84
CA PHE A 132 3.78 0.10 8.91
C PHE A 132 4.67 1.36 8.89
N HIS A 133 5.96 1.24 8.54
CA HIS A 133 6.86 2.39 8.48
C HIS A 133 6.67 3.27 7.22
N SER A 134 5.88 2.84 6.25
CA SER A 134 5.69 3.53 4.98
C SER A 134 4.28 4.12 4.86
N VAL A 135 4.17 5.44 5.11
CA VAL A 135 2.91 6.19 4.95
C VAL A 135 2.32 6.01 3.55
N GLU A 136 3.14 5.91 2.50
CA GLU A 136 2.64 5.74 1.13
C GLU A 136 1.97 4.39 0.89
N LYS A 137 2.52 3.32 1.48
CA LYS A 137 1.94 1.97 1.41
C LYS A 137 0.69 1.85 2.26
N VAL A 138 0.71 2.44 3.46
CA VAL A 138 -0.47 2.50 4.34
C VAL A 138 -1.60 3.32 3.69
N THR A 139 -1.28 4.47 3.09
CA THR A 139 -2.24 5.29 2.34
C THR A 139 -2.84 4.51 1.16
N SER A 140 -1.99 3.82 0.39
CA SER A 140 -2.45 2.92 -0.67
C SER A 140 -3.46 1.91 -0.11
N LEU A 141 -3.12 1.18 0.94
CA LEU A 141 -4.01 0.16 1.50
C LEU A 141 -5.32 0.77 2.03
N PHE A 142 -5.24 1.88 2.74
CA PHE A 142 -6.39 2.63 3.27
C PHE A 142 -7.43 2.92 2.17
N ILE A 143 -6.98 3.53 1.07
CA ILE A 143 -7.84 3.90 -0.07
C ILE A 143 -8.59 2.68 -0.64
N HIS A 144 -8.00 1.49 -0.56
CA HIS A 144 -8.57 0.27 -1.16
C HIS A 144 -9.47 -0.52 -0.20
N ILE A 145 -9.13 -0.59 1.11
CA ILE A 145 -9.87 -1.43 2.07
C ILE A 145 -10.90 -0.67 2.90
N TYR A 146 -10.64 0.59 3.27
CA TYR A 146 -11.51 1.32 4.20
C TYR A 146 -12.91 1.63 3.65
N PRO A 147 -13.08 1.97 2.35
CA PRO A 147 -14.43 2.10 1.81
C PRO A 147 -15.25 0.83 2.02
N ALA A 148 -14.68 -0.35 1.76
CA ALA A 148 -15.37 -1.62 1.99
C ALA A 148 -15.71 -1.80 3.47
N LEU A 149 -14.76 -1.54 4.38
CA LEU A 149 -15.00 -1.56 5.83
C LEU A 149 -16.16 -0.66 6.25
N VAL A 150 -16.19 0.59 5.79
CA VAL A 150 -17.26 1.54 6.12
C VAL A 150 -18.61 1.01 5.66
N PHE A 151 -18.72 0.54 4.42
CA PHE A 151 -19.98 0.02 3.89
C PHE A 151 -20.40 -1.31 4.51
N THR A 152 -19.46 -2.17 4.93
CA THR A 152 -19.73 -3.32 5.80
C THR A 152 -20.34 -2.88 7.13
N VAL A 153 -19.75 -1.85 7.76
CA VAL A 153 -20.25 -1.33 9.04
C VAL A 153 -21.65 -0.77 8.89
N LEU A 154 -21.88 0.10 7.91
CA LEU A 154 -23.21 0.66 7.66
C LEU A 154 -24.27 -0.43 7.47
N ARG A 155 -23.96 -1.47 6.69
CA ARG A 155 -24.91 -2.54 6.39
C ARG A 155 -25.18 -3.49 7.56
N HIS A 156 -24.15 -3.82 8.35
CA HIS A 156 -24.19 -4.98 9.26
C HIS A 156 -23.96 -4.68 10.74
N PHE A 157 -23.33 -3.54 11.07
CA PHE A 157 -22.86 -3.26 12.43
C PHE A 157 -23.30 -1.91 12.99
N TYR A 158 -23.69 -0.96 12.13
CA TYR A 158 -24.10 0.37 12.55
C TYR A 158 -25.48 0.31 13.26
N PRO A 159 -25.59 0.77 14.52
CA PRO A 159 -26.85 0.71 15.26
C PRO A 159 -27.88 1.66 14.65
N ASN A 160 -29.11 1.17 14.44
CA ASN A 160 -30.21 1.94 13.84
C ASN A 160 -29.80 2.68 12.55
N ALA A 161 -29.00 2.04 11.70
CA ALA A 161 -28.42 2.65 10.50
C ALA A 161 -29.42 3.45 9.64
N PRO A 162 -30.67 3.01 9.42
CA PRO A 162 -31.65 3.77 8.64
C PRO A 162 -31.99 5.17 9.18
N GLU A 163 -31.84 5.43 10.48
CA GLU A 163 -32.10 6.77 11.06
C GLU A 163 -31.09 7.81 10.55
N ARG A 164 -29.82 7.41 10.43
CA ARG A 164 -28.73 8.27 9.94
C ARG A 164 -28.56 8.17 8.42
N TYR A 165 -28.81 6.99 7.86
CA TYR A 165 -28.62 6.66 6.46
C TYR A 165 -29.91 6.06 5.87
N PRO A 166 -30.89 6.91 5.51
CA PRO A 166 -32.21 6.46 5.08
C PRO A 166 -32.20 5.51 3.87
N ALA A 167 -31.15 5.58 3.04
CA ALA A 167 -30.96 4.65 1.93
C ALA A 167 -30.99 3.17 2.35
N LEU A 168 -30.66 2.86 3.61
CA LEU A 168 -30.63 1.48 4.11
C LEU A 168 -32.02 0.92 4.45
N ALA A 169 -33.05 1.76 4.56
CA ALA A 169 -34.42 1.29 4.83
C ALA A 169 -35.01 0.45 3.68
N GLU A 170 -34.55 0.67 2.45
CA GLU A 170 -35.08 0.03 1.24
C GLU A 170 -34.25 -1.16 0.75
N LEU A 171 -33.32 -1.67 1.58
CA LEU A 171 -32.24 -2.55 1.14
C LEU A 171 -32.29 -4.00 1.64
N ASP A 172 -33.41 -4.43 2.22
CA ASP A 172 -33.56 -5.81 2.70
C ASP A 172 -33.52 -6.85 1.58
N THR A 173 -33.99 -6.48 0.38
CA THR A 173 -33.86 -7.31 -0.83
C THR A 173 -33.15 -6.54 -1.93
N ILE A 174 -31.87 -6.87 -2.17
CA ILE A 174 -31.14 -6.33 -3.32
C ILE A 174 -31.25 -7.24 -4.54
N SER A 175 -31.41 -6.62 -5.71
CA SER A 175 -31.30 -7.30 -6.99
C SER A 175 -29.85 -7.22 -7.47
N VAL A 176 -29.16 -8.37 -7.55
CA VAL A 176 -27.78 -8.45 -8.08
C VAL A 176 -27.68 -7.84 -9.49
N PRO A 177 -28.57 -8.14 -10.45
CA PRO A 177 -28.57 -7.47 -11.76
C PRO A 177 -28.70 -5.96 -11.67
N ARG A 178 -29.54 -5.44 -10.76
CA ARG A 178 -29.72 -4.00 -10.57
C ARG A 178 -28.44 -3.34 -10.08
N ILE A 179 -27.79 -3.90 -9.06
CA ILE A 179 -26.55 -3.32 -8.53
C ILE A 179 -25.40 -3.45 -9.54
N LEU A 180 -25.32 -4.58 -10.26
CA LEU A 180 -24.37 -4.73 -11.36
C LEU A 180 -24.57 -3.66 -12.42
N LEU A 181 -25.82 -3.39 -12.82
CA LEU A 181 -26.13 -2.33 -13.78
C LEU A 181 -25.68 -0.96 -13.26
N ILE A 182 -26.03 -0.62 -12.01
CA ILE A 182 -25.64 0.66 -11.38
C ILE A 182 -24.12 0.82 -11.34
N CYS A 183 -23.39 -0.19 -10.84
CA CYS A 183 -21.94 -0.17 -10.76
C CYS A 183 -21.31 -0.10 -12.15
N SER A 184 -21.88 -0.81 -13.14
CA SER A 184 -21.44 -0.77 -14.53
C SER A 184 -21.62 0.62 -15.12
N THR A 185 -22.75 1.29 -14.88
CA THR A 185 -22.98 2.66 -15.34
C THR A 185 -21.96 3.62 -14.76
N VAL A 186 -21.73 3.58 -13.45
CA VAL A 186 -20.71 4.42 -12.79
C VAL A 186 -19.32 4.11 -13.34
N HIS A 187 -18.98 2.83 -13.51
CA HIS A 187 -17.70 2.43 -14.08
C HIS A 187 -17.52 2.93 -15.50
N ILE A 188 -18.51 2.76 -16.39
CA ILE A 188 -18.43 3.19 -17.80
C ILE A 188 -18.29 4.71 -17.90
N VAL A 189 -19.03 5.46 -17.09
CA VAL A 189 -18.90 6.93 -17.03
C VAL A 189 -17.47 7.31 -16.61
N TRP A 190 -16.98 6.75 -15.50
CA TRP A 190 -15.61 6.98 -15.04
C TRP A 190 -14.57 6.57 -16.10
N GLN A 191 -14.71 5.39 -16.66
CA GLN A 191 -13.77 4.79 -17.61
C GLN A 191 -13.70 5.61 -18.90
N THR A 192 -14.83 6.14 -19.36
CA THR A 192 -14.90 7.06 -20.51
C THR A 192 -14.15 8.36 -20.22
N LEU A 193 -14.38 8.97 -19.05
CA LEU A 193 -13.67 10.17 -18.62
C LEU A 193 -12.17 9.93 -18.49
N TYR A 194 -11.78 8.80 -17.88
CA TYR A 194 -10.39 8.38 -17.74
C TYR A 194 -9.73 8.16 -19.11
N TYR A 195 -10.39 7.46 -20.03
CA TYR A 195 -9.88 7.21 -21.38
C TYR A 195 -9.64 8.53 -22.13
N ARG A 196 -10.63 9.42 -22.15
CA ARG A 196 -10.54 10.70 -22.86
C ARG A 196 -9.45 11.59 -22.26
N TYR A 197 -9.40 11.71 -20.95
CA TYR A 197 -8.46 12.61 -20.28
C TYR A 197 -7.05 12.02 -20.20
N VAL A 198 -6.89 10.83 -19.61
CA VAL A 198 -5.58 10.26 -19.31
C VAL A 198 -4.98 9.60 -20.55
N ILE A 199 -5.73 8.76 -21.26
CA ILE A 199 -5.17 7.99 -22.39
C ILE A 199 -5.01 8.86 -23.64
N ILE A 200 -6.05 9.62 -24.03
CA ILE A 200 -5.99 10.46 -25.24
C ILE A 200 -5.31 11.80 -24.94
N ALA A 201 -5.90 12.65 -24.10
CA ALA A 201 -5.45 14.05 -23.96
C ALA A 201 -4.05 14.19 -23.32
N ARG A 202 -3.54 13.14 -22.67
CA ARG A 202 -2.19 13.10 -22.07
C ARG A 202 -1.26 12.09 -22.73
N ALA A 203 -1.62 11.51 -23.87
CA ALA A 203 -0.84 10.50 -24.59
C ALA A 203 0.64 10.91 -24.78
N GLN A 204 0.90 12.11 -25.29
CA GLN A 204 2.26 12.60 -25.52
C GLN A 204 3.09 12.72 -24.23
N LYS A 205 2.45 13.15 -23.13
CA LYS A 205 3.10 13.27 -21.82
C LYS A 205 3.39 11.93 -21.15
N ILE A 206 2.69 10.88 -21.56
CA ILE A 206 2.88 9.50 -21.11
C ILE A 206 3.97 8.83 -21.98
N ALA A 207 3.90 9.01 -23.30
CA ALA A 207 4.83 8.41 -24.27
C ALA A 207 6.28 8.92 -24.10
N THR A 208 6.46 10.17 -23.68
CA THR A 208 7.77 10.76 -23.36
C THR A 208 8.39 10.21 -22.07
N GLY A 209 7.74 9.24 -21.40
CA GLY A 209 8.28 8.53 -20.22
C GLY A 209 8.23 9.31 -18.91
N GLY A 210 7.81 10.58 -18.93
CA GLY A 210 7.80 11.43 -17.75
C GLY A 210 6.65 11.19 -16.77
N ARG A 211 5.65 10.37 -17.11
CA ARG A 211 4.45 10.16 -16.26
C ARG A 211 3.91 8.75 -16.38
N THR A 212 3.74 8.09 -15.22
CA THR A 212 3.21 6.73 -15.13
C THR A 212 1.70 6.74 -14.87
N THR A 213 0.97 5.87 -15.57
CA THR A 213 -0.44 5.52 -15.36
C THR A 213 -0.57 4.04 -15.02
N SER A 214 -1.73 3.62 -14.50
CA SER A 214 -2.02 2.21 -14.23
C SER A 214 -1.82 1.30 -15.45
N PHE A 215 -2.15 1.78 -16.65
CA PHE A 215 -1.87 1.08 -17.90
C PHE A 215 -0.36 0.88 -18.12
N THR A 216 0.43 1.96 -18.08
CA THR A 216 1.88 1.88 -18.32
C THR A 216 2.63 1.12 -17.22
N TYR A 217 2.17 1.22 -15.97
CA TYR A 217 2.75 0.49 -14.85
C TYR A 217 2.56 -1.01 -15.02
N LEU A 218 1.34 -1.42 -15.36
CA LEU A 218 1.02 -2.83 -15.59
C LEU A 218 1.77 -3.36 -16.82
N LEU A 219 1.80 -2.60 -17.92
CA LEU A 219 2.53 -2.97 -19.13
C LEU A 219 4.03 -3.18 -18.89
N ASN A 220 4.63 -2.35 -18.04
CA ASN A 220 6.06 -2.41 -17.72
C ASN A 220 6.41 -3.37 -16.56
N SER A 221 5.40 -4.00 -15.95
CA SER A 221 5.62 -4.96 -14.87
C SER A 221 6.28 -6.23 -15.42
N ARG A 222 7.50 -6.55 -14.97
CA ARG A 222 8.32 -7.64 -15.56
C ARG A 222 7.90 -9.06 -15.15
N THR A 223 7.01 -9.23 -14.18
CA THR A 223 6.79 -10.52 -13.52
C THR A 223 5.33 -11.00 -13.44
N GLY A 224 4.36 -10.21 -13.93
CA GLY A 224 2.94 -10.56 -13.84
C GLY A 224 2.39 -11.28 -15.07
N LEU A 225 1.57 -12.32 -14.88
CA LEU A 225 0.82 -13.00 -15.97
C LEU A 225 0.00 -12.00 -16.80
N ILE A 226 -0.63 -11.02 -16.14
CA ILE A 226 -1.44 -9.98 -16.78
C ILE A 226 -0.57 -9.08 -17.67
N SER A 227 0.64 -8.75 -17.24
CA SER A 227 1.59 -7.96 -18.04
C SER A 227 2.03 -8.72 -19.28
N ARG A 228 2.35 -10.02 -19.16
CA ARG A 228 2.69 -10.88 -20.31
C ARG A 228 1.56 -10.96 -21.33
N LEU A 229 0.33 -11.14 -20.86
CA LEU A 229 -0.87 -11.16 -21.73
C LEU A 229 -1.08 -9.80 -22.41
N LEU A 230 -0.86 -8.69 -21.71
CA LEU A 230 -1.01 -7.36 -22.30
C LEU A 230 0.10 -7.06 -23.32
N GLN A 231 1.32 -7.56 -23.08
CA GLN A 231 2.46 -7.41 -23.99
C GLN A 231 2.30 -8.23 -25.28
N SER A 232 1.61 -9.38 -25.23
CA SER A 232 1.33 -10.19 -26.43
C SER A 232 0.31 -9.54 -27.38
N ILE A 233 -0.44 -8.53 -26.90
CA ILE A 233 -1.37 -7.77 -27.74
C ILE A 233 -0.59 -6.72 -28.54
N ARG A 234 -0.98 -6.54 -29.81
CA ARG A 234 -0.41 -5.53 -30.72
C ARG A 234 -0.45 -4.13 -30.08
N PRO A 235 0.64 -3.33 -30.15
CA PRO A 235 0.77 -2.05 -29.43
C PRO A 235 -0.45 -1.11 -29.55
N GLU A 236 -1.02 -0.99 -30.75
CA GLU A 236 -2.19 -0.17 -31.07
C GLU A 236 -3.48 -0.59 -30.33
N TRP A 237 -3.59 -1.87 -29.96
CA TRP A 237 -4.76 -2.42 -29.28
C TRP A 237 -4.60 -2.52 -27.76
N ARG A 238 -3.39 -2.34 -27.22
CA ARG A 238 -3.11 -2.55 -25.78
C ARG A 238 -3.96 -1.67 -24.87
N ALA A 239 -4.14 -0.40 -25.21
CA ALA A 239 -4.97 0.50 -24.42
C ALA A 239 -6.45 0.05 -24.39
N HIS A 240 -7.01 -0.33 -25.55
CA HIS A 240 -8.37 -0.84 -25.66
C HIS A 240 -8.55 -2.15 -24.89
N ALA A 241 -7.60 -3.09 -25.05
CA ALA A 241 -7.61 -4.35 -24.33
C ALA A 241 -7.52 -4.15 -22.82
N PHE A 242 -6.71 -3.19 -22.35
CA PHE A 242 -6.66 -2.82 -20.94
C PHE A 242 -8.02 -2.29 -20.44
N MET A 243 -8.70 -1.45 -21.22
CA MET A 243 -10.03 -0.94 -20.83
C MET A 243 -11.06 -2.06 -20.75
N VAL A 244 -11.10 -2.97 -21.73
CA VAL A 244 -12.01 -4.13 -21.71
C VAL A 244 -11.70 -5.03 -20.51
N ALA A 245 -10.42 -5.36 -20.29
CA ALA A 245 -10.00 -6.17 -19.15
C ALA A 245 -10.36 -5.53 -17.81
N GLN A 246 -10.20 -4.22 -17.68
CA GLN A 246 -10.55 -3.48 -16.46
C GLN A 246 -12.07 -3.48 -16.19
N TYR A 247 -12.89 -3.38 -17.25
CA TYR A 247 -14.33 -3.47 -17.11
C TYR A 247 -14.77 -4.88 -16.69
N LEU A 248 -14.26 -5.92 -17.36
CA LEU A 248 -14.53 -7.32 -17.01
C LEU A 248 -14.08 -7.62 -15.57
N TYR A 249 -12.89 -7.16 -15.18
CA TYR A 249 -12.39 -7.24 -13.82
C TYR A 249 -13.37 -6.62 -12.82
N THR A 250 -13.93 -5.45 -13.13
CA THR A 250 -14.91 -4.79 -12.28
C THR A 250 -16.17 -5.64 -12.10
N LEU A 251 -16.74 -6.15 -13.20
CA LEU A 251 -17.93 -7.00 -13.13
C LEU A 251 -17.69 -8.25 -12.28
N LEU A 252 -16.56 -8.94 -12.52
CA LEU A 252 -16.24 -10.19 -11.81
C LEU A 252 -15.99 -9.96 -10.32
N THR A 253 -15.29 -8.90 -9.96
CA THR A 253 -14.93 -8.61 -8.56
C THR A 253 -16.12 -8.14 -7.73
N ILE A 254 -17.14 -7.54 -8.34
CA ILE A 254 -18.37 -7.15 -7.64
C ILE A 254 -19.18 -8.38 -7.20
N LEU A 255 -19.19 -9.47 -7.98
CA LEU A 255 -20.10 -10.61 -7.75
C LEU A 255 -20.00 -11.20 -6.33
N PRO A 256 -18.82 -11.53 -5.77
CA PRO A 256 -18.74 -12.12 -4.43
C PRO A 256 -19.28 -11.19 -3.33
N SER A 257 -19.14 -9.88 -3.53
CA SER A 257 -19.62 -8.89 -2.58
C SER A 257 -21.14 -8.80 -2.53
N LEU A 258 -21.81 -8.93 -3.68
CA LEU A 258 -23.26 -8.83 -3.78
C LEU A 258 -23.96 -10.13 -3.42
N VAL A 259 -23.40 -11.27 -3.81
CA VAL A 259 -24.03 -12.59 -3.57
C VAL A 259 -23.94 -13.00 -2.10
N TRP A 260 -22.77 -12.79 -1.47
CA TRP A 260 -22.54 -13.28 -0.09
C TRP A 260 -22.39 -12.16 0.92
N SER A 261 -21.50 -11.19 0.66
CA SER A 261 -21.11 -10.21 1.67
C SER A 261 -22.23 -9.24 2.03
N PHE A 262 -23.12 -8.93 1.10
CA PHE A 262 -24.25 -8.02 1.36
C PHE A 262 -25.30 -8.63 2.31
N HIS A 263 -25.54 -9.94 2.20
CA HIS A 263 -26.59 -10.61 2.96
C HIS A 263 -26.11 -11.17 4.31
N SER A 264 -24.80 -11.32 4.51
CA SER A 264 -24.26 -11.94 5.71
C SER A 264 -23.10 -11.14 6.29
N LYS A 265 -23.28 -10.71 7.55
CA LYS A 265 -22.23 -10.08 8.35
C LYS A 265 -20.97 -10.93 8.45
N THR A 266 -21.13 -12.26 8.51
CA THR A 266 -20.01 -13.20 8.61
C THR A 266 -19.20 -13.23 7.32
N PHE A 267 -19.87 -13.31 6.16
CA PHE A 267 -19.18 -13.28 4.86
C PHE A 267 -18.53 -11.93 4.58
N SER A 268 -19.18 -10.82 4.96
CA SER A 268 -18.59 -9.48 4.84
C SER A 268 -17.33 -9.35 5.71
N GLY A 269 -17.39 -9.80 6.96
CA GLY A 269 -16.22 -9.83 7.86
C GLY A 269 -15.10 -10.73 7.35
N LEU A 270 -15.43 -11.93 6.87
CA LEU A 270 -14.45 -12.86 6.29
C LEU A 270 -13.78 -12.26 5.05
N PHE A 271 -14.55 -11.61 4.17
CA PHE A 271 -14.02 -10.94 2.99
C PHE A 271 -12.99 -9.86 3.37
N LEU A 272 -13.34 -8.97 4.31
CA LEU A 272 -12.41 -7.94 4.80
C LEU A 272 -11.16 -8.56 5.42
N TRP A 273 -11.32 -9.62 6.22
CA TRP A 273 -10.20 -10.34 6.82
C TRP A 273 -9.28 -10.97 5.77
N VAL A 274 -9.83 -11.62 4.74
CA VAL A 274 -9.04 -12.21 3.64
C VAL A 274 -8.26 -11.11 2.89
N MET A 275 -8.91 -10.00 2.53
CA MET A 275 -8.23 -8.89 1.85
C MET A 275 -7.14 -8.27 2.72
N PHE A 276 -7.39 -8.12 4.03
CA PHE A 276 -6.38 -7.65 4.97
C PHE A 276 -5.23 -8.65 5.10
N ALA A 277 -5.50 -9.95 5.23
CA ALA A 277 -4.48 -11.00 5.30
C ALA A 277 -3.59 -11.04 4.06
N VAL A 278 -4.17 -10.88 2.86
CA VAL A 278 -3.41 -10.73 1.61
C VAL A 278 -2.47 -9.53 1.68
N SER A 279 -2.94 -8.39 2.21
CA SER A 279 -2.09 -7.20 2.37
C SER A 279 -0.94 -7.41 3.36
N VAL A 280 -1.18 -8.17 4.44
CA VAL A 280 -0.17 -8.54 5.44
C VAL A 280 0.86 -9.47 4.81
N TRP A 281 0.42 -10.48 4.06
CA TRP A 281 1.32 -11.39 3.34
C TRP A 281 2.18 -10.64 2.33
N ASN A 282 1.59 -9.75 1.53
CA ASN A 282 2.33 -8.88 0.61
C ASN A 282 3.34 -8.00 1.35
N GLY A 283 2.97 -7.50 2.54
CA GLY A 283 3.85 -6.74 3.43
C GLY A 283 5.03 -7.58 3.94
N ALA A 284 4.78 -8.81 4.38
CA ALA A 284 5.80 -9.74 4.82
C ALA A 284 6.77 -10.07 3.68
N SER A 285 6.28 -10.38 2.48
CA SER A 285 7.14 -10.57 1.29
C SER A 285 7.96 -9.32 0.98
N PHE A 286 7.39 -8.11 1.12
CA PHE A 286 8.14 -6.87 0.95
C PHE A 286 9.29 -6.75 1.95
N TYR A 287 9.04 -7.01 3.24
CA TYR A 287 10.08 -6.98 4.26
C TYR A 287 11.16 -8.04 3.99
N MET A 288 10.77 -9.28 3.72
CA MET A 288 11.72 -10.39 3.56
C MET A 288 12.53 -10.29 2.26
N GLU A 289 11.88 -10.04 1.12
CA GLU A 289 12.55 -10.08 -0.18
C GLU A 289 13.31 -8.79 -0.48
N VAL A 290 12.75 -7.62 -0.16
CA VAL A 290 13.36 -6.33 -0.53
C VAL A 290 14.46 -5.96 0.45
N PHE A 291 14.21 -6.03 1.77
CA PHE A 291 15.27 -5.75 2.75
C PHE A 291 16.32 -6.86 2.75
N GLY A 292 15.92 -8.13 2.67
CA GLY A 292 16.86 -9.25 2.60
C GLY A 292 17.82 -9.14 1.43
N ARG A 293 17.31 -8.92 0.21
CA ARG A 293 18.17 -8.75 -0.98
C ARG A 293 18.99 -7.48 -0.96
N ARG A 294 18.48 -6.39 -0.37
CA ARG A 294 19.24 -5.14 -0.23
C ARG A 294 20.43 -5.36 0.71
N PHE A 295 20.19 -5.98 1.86
CA PHE A 295 21.23 -6.31 2.83
C PHE A 295 22.25 -7.27 2.23
N GLU A 296 21.80 -8.31 1.53
CA GLU A 296 22.68 -9.25 0.82
C GLU A 296 23.55 -8.54 -0.24
N LYS A 297 22.97 -7.62 -1.02
CA LYS A 297 23.73 -6.82 -2.00
C LYS A 297 24.75 -5.91 -1.34
N GLU A 298 24.38 -5.24 -0.25
CA GLU A 298 25.28 -4.37 0.51
C GLU A 298 26.42 -5.17 1.14
N LEU A 299 26.14 -6.35 1.70
CA LEU A 299 27.16 -7.29 2.20
C LEU A 299 28.08 -7.80 1.09
N ASN A 300 27.54 -8.19 -0.05
CA ASN A 300 28.33 -8.67 -1.18
C ASN A 300 29.20 -7.56 -1.78
N ALA A 301 28.70 -6.31 -1.81
CA ALA A 301 29.49 -5.15 -2.21
C ALA A 301 30.65 -4.92 -1.24
N LEU A 302 30.38 -4.97 0.06
CA LEU A 302 31.39 -4.82 1.11
C LEU A 302 32.45 -5.93 1.05
N LYS A 303 32.04 -7.19 0.82
CA LYS A 303 32.95 -8.32 0.65
C LYS A 303 33.86 -8.14 -0.56
N LYS A 304 33.31 -7.74 -1.72
CA LYS A 304 34.11 -7.43 -2.92
C LYS A 304 35.10 -6.31 -2.68
N GLU A 305 34.71 -5.29 -1.92
CA GLU A 305 35.61 -4.19 -1.55
C GLU A 305 36.76 -4.69 -0.67
N LEU A 306 36.47 -5.52 0.34
CA LEU A 306 37.49 -6.15 1.20
C LEU A 306 38.45 -7.06 0.41
N ASP A 307 37.91 -7.90 -0.48
CA ASP A 307 38.71 -8.77 -1.35
C ASP A 307 39.62 -7.99 -2.30
N SER A 308 39.17 -6.81 -2.77
CA SER A 308 39.99 -5.93 -3.60
C SER A 308 41.16 -5.33 -2.82
N LEU A 309 40.97 -5.03 -1.53
CA LEU A 309 42.02 -4.53 -0.65
C LEU A 309 43.07 -5.60 -0.33
N ASN A 310 42.65 -6.86 -0.16
CA ASN A 310 43.57 -7.98 0.10
C ASN A 310 44.38 -8.42 -1.13
N ARG A 311 43.95 -8.08 -2.36
CA ARG A 311 44.67 -8.43 -3.60
C ARG A 311 45.73 -7.42 -4.02
N ASP A 312 45.73 -6.22 -3.45
CA ASP A 312 46.84 -5.27 -3.63
C ASP A 312 48.03 -5.75 -2.76
N PRO A 313 49.17 -6.15 -3.35
CA PRO A 313 50.24 -6.91 -2.68
C PRO A 313 51.12 -6.07 -1.74
N VAL A 314 50.57 -5.03 -1.10
CA VAL A 314 51.26 -4.25 -0.06
C VAL A 314 50.87 -4.73 1.35
N ILE A 315 49.90 -5.65 1.46
CA ILE A 315 49.29 -6.03 2.73
C ILE A 315 49.61 -7.49 3.06
N VAL A 316 50.75 -7.72 3.72
CA VAL A 316 50.85 -8.82 4.70
C VAL A 316 50.48 -8.19 6.03
N LEU A 317 49.23 -8.39 6.48
CA LEU A 317 48.87 -8.04 7.86
C LEU A 317 49.55 -9.05 8.79
N PRO A 318 50.23 -8.61 9.86
CA PRO A 318 50.70 -9.52 10.88
C PRO A 318 49.49 -10.20 11.53
N GLU A 319 49.59 -11.51 11.70
CA GLU A 319 48.60 -12.43 12.27
C GLU A 319 47.94 -11.94 13.58
N GLN A 320 48.59 -11.02 14.30
CA GLN A 320 48.13 -10.39 15.53
C GLN A 320 46.89 -9.48 15.37
N ALA A 321 46.69 -8.85 14.20
CA ALA A 321 45.54 -7.93 14.00
C ALA A 321 44.20 -8.65 13.78
N MET A 322 44.22 -9.91 13.33
CA MET A 322 43.01 -10.74 13.21
C MET A 322 42.52 -11.25 14.58
N ILE A 323 43.42 -11.41 15.55
CA ILE A 323 43.11 -11.91 16.89
C ILE A 323 42.45 -10.81 17.74
N GLU A 324 42.85 -9.55 17.58
CA GLU A 324 42.19 -8.44 18.29
C GLU A 324 40.76 -8.18 17.79
N ALA A 325 40.46 -8.45 16.51
CA ALA A 325 39.12 -8.26 15.95
C ALA A 325 38.12 -9.36 16.39
N SER A 326 38.59 -10.57 16.71
CA SER A 326 37.73 -11.65 17.22
C SER A 326 37.46 -11.56 18.73
N LEU A 327 38.27 -10.80 19.47
CA LEU A 327 38.11 -10.60 20.93
C LEU A 327 37.10 -9.51 21.31
N VAL A 328 36.57 -8.75 20.35
CA VAL A 328 35.54 -7.71 20.60
C VAL A 328 34.12 -8.30 20.63
N GLU A 329 33.93 -9.58 20.29
CA GLU A 329 32.67 -10.30 20.45
C GLU A 329 32.57 -10.98 21.84
N THR A 330 32.52 -10.18 22.91
CA THR A 330 31.87 -10.63 24.15
C THR A 330 30.79 -9.61 24.53
N PRO A 331 29.51 -10.00 24.64
CA PRO A 331 28.49 -9.10 25.16
C PRO A 331 28.81 -8.82 26.63
N PRO A 332 28.64 -7.59 27.13
CA PRO A 332 28.80 -7.33 28.55
C PRO A 332 27.76 -8.13 29.33
N GLU A 333 28.23 -8.97 30.25
CA GLU A 333 27.40 -9.61 31.27
C GLU A 333 26.62 -8.53 32.02
N LEU A 334 25.29 -8.68 32.04
CA LEU A 334 24.38 -7.91 32.89
C LEU A 334 24.67 -8.30 34.35
N ASN A 335 25.60 -7.61 34.98
CA ASN A 335 25.86 -7.75 36.40
C ASN A 335 24.73 -7.07 37.18
N ASN A 336 23.78 -7.88 37.62
CA ASN A 336 22.66 -7.49 38.46
C ASN A 336 23.13 -7.47 39.92
N SER A 337 23.66 -6.34 40.37
CA SER A 337 23.85 -6.09 41.81
C SER A 337 23.65 -4.61 42.10
N ASN A 338 22.50 -4.28 42.70
CA ASN A 338 22.33 -3.21 43.69
C ASN A 338 20.91 -3.22 44.28
N GLU A 339 20.64 -4.20 45.14
CA GLU A 339 20.07 -3.92 46.47
C GLU A 339 21.27 -3.40 47.31
N THR A 340 21.27 -2.40 48.20
CA THR A 340 20.23 -1.74 49.00
C THR A 340 20.83 -0.48 49.70
N LYS A 341 19.95 0.46 50.08
CA LYS A 341 19.99 1.38 51.26
C LYS A 341 20.98 2.56 51.34
N ALA A 342 20.45 3.79 51.42
CA ALA A 342 20.26 4.56 52.67
C ALA A 342 20.33 6.10 52.46
N SER A 343 19.18 6.78 52.47
CA SER A 343 18.84 7.92 53.35
C SER A 343 17.41 8.37 53.07
#